data_AF-A0A7Z7FV87-F1
#
_entry.id   AF-A0A7Z7FV87-F1
#
_cell.length_a   1.000
_cell.length_b   1.000
_cell.length_c   1.000
_cell.angle_alpha   90.00
_cell.angle_beta   90.00
_cell.angle_gamma   90.00
#
_symmetry.space_group_name_H-M   'P 1'
#
loop_
_entity.id
_entity.type
_entity.pdbx_description
1 polymer ?
#
loop_
_entity_poly.entity_id
_entity_poly.type
_entity_poly.pdbx_seq_one_letter_code
_entity_poly.pdbx_strand_id
1 'polypeptide(L)'
;MRVRQLVAGLAAIVIGSSLVIATGATAAEARGFGDLRGNGAVSRTVLTAAQLQSGDAAGTVASSAFGLPAGAANPRNSFEGTLTVSHAGEVGGFSAIRDPYDYSSIAAVKHLPDFSAALVQKGSYLIPAERGVRITGNDAWNIALGVGRAWQENGDGRLTRAALPFSLIERNANCVHNGLITFLFSRNQTSLLRYQITSETCEYFQFDMWGQLPATVTQGKVANAQRIRAGFAAELAARIPTRPIAQLATDYPAVGIDTSAFGAGITLSARTTLGFVYGGVNYVGDCPTRQGPHPFCSEVLMPSYSTAKTAFGTLALLRLAQKYGPSVADELITALIPQAAGMPAWKGVTIRDAVDMATGNYTSAGYEVDEGGSTMSAFFAAESETQKTATALSYPRSATPGTTWVYHTSDSYLAVQAMNALLRQHEGPRADIFSMLCNEVLIPAGVGPDSLTTLRTDNSPTGAPFGGYGMFWTQDSIAKVARLMGPQHGAVHGVQLLHPGLLDAALQRNPADRGLPVTGSTVLRYNAGVWAKDYSSVNDPAFTTPFTVPFMSGFGGITVAMMPNGSTYYVFSDNDEFVWASAVSQSAKLAPMTGGGTATPSPPASGHH
;
A
#
# COMPACT_ATOMS: atom_id res chain seq x y z
N MET A 1 70.87 -16.72 35.40
CA MET A 1 71.88 -16.33 36.40
C MET A 1 71.15 -15.90 37.66
N ARG A 2 71.54 -16.50 38.80
CA ARG A 2 71.26 -16.14 40.20
C ARG A 2 71.43 -14.61 40.42
N VAL A 3 70.86 -13.87 41.39
CA VAL A 3 70.15 -14.11 42.66
C VAL A 3 69.90 -12.72 43.31
N ARG A 4 69.01 -12.67 44.31
CA ARG A 4 68.94 -11.74 45.48
C ARG A 4 68.07 -10.48 45.43
N GLN A 5 66.99 -10.60 46.19
CA GLN A 5 66.28 -9.59 46.97
C GLN A 5 67.21 -8.88 47.97
N LEU A 6 66.95 -7.59 48.24
CA LEU A 6 66.77 -7.07 49.59
C LEU A 6 66.04 -5.72 49.60
N VAL A 7 65.16 -5.62 50.58
CA VAL A 7 64.12 -4.63 50.87
C VAL A 7 64.67 -3.52 51.75
N ALA A 8 64.24 -2.26 51.55
CA ALA A 8 63.63 -1.39 52.58
C ALA A 8 63.61 0.09 52.13
N GLY A 9 62.44 0.74 52.24
CA GLY A 9 62.33 2.19 52.12
C GLY A 9 60.91 2.66 51.79
N LEU A 10 60.08 2.81 52.82
CA LEU A 10 58.71 3.32 52.79
C LEU A 10 58.57 4.65 52.01
N ALA A 11 57.58 4.71 51.11
CA ALA A 11 56.76 5.91 50.87
C ALA A 11 55.43 5.47 50.22
N ALA A 12 54.35 5.50 51.01
CA ALA A 12 53.00 5.21 50.53
C ALA A 12 52.46 6.42 49.75
N ILE A 13 52.16 6.24 48.47
CA ILE A 13 51.33 7.16 47.68
C ILE A 13 49.93 6.53 47.59
N VAL A 14 49.00 7.14 48.30
CA VAL A 14 47.56 6.90 48.21
C VAL A 14 47.08 7.55 46.92
N ILE A 15 46.75 6.75 45.90
CA ILE A 15 46.02 7.24 44.71
C ILE A 15 44.53 7.08 44.99
N GLY A 16 43.86 8.23 45.05
CA GLY A 16 42.47 8.37 45.45
C GLY A 16 41.50 7.68 44.51
N SER A 17 40.64 6.85 45.11
CA SER A 17 39.36 6.43 44.56
C SER A 17 38.41 7.62 44.57
N SER A 18 38.30 8.35 43.45
CA SER A 18 37.24 9.34 43.28
C SER A 18 35.95 8.62 42.91
N LEU A 19 35.16 8.38 43.95
CA LEU A 19 33.74 8.06 43.93
C LEU A 19 33.02 9.11 43.07
N VAL A 20 32.69 8.80 41.82
CA VAL A 20 31.72 9.60 41.05
C VAL A 20 30.35 9.25 41.62
N ILE A 21 29.92 10.09 42.56
CA ILE A 21 28.53 10.16 43.01
C ILE A 21 27.70 10.44 41.76
N ALA A 22 26.89 9.47 41.35
CA ALA A 22 25.87 9.65 40.34
C ALA A 22 24.86 10.68 40.86
N THR A 23 25.10 11.94 40.53
CA THR A 23 24.16 13.03 40.76
C THR A 23 22.95 12.79 39.87
N GLY A 24 21.83 12.46 40.51
CA GLY A 24 20.46 12.57 40.01
C GLY A 24 20.28 12.28 38.53
N ALA A 25 19.88 11.06 38.20
CA ALA A 25 18.99 10.87 37.06
C ALA A 25 17.76 11.74 37.31
N THR A 26 17.76 12.95 36.75
CA THR A 26 16.54 13.71 36.56
C THR A 26 15.60 12.78 35.80
N ALA A 27 14.39 12.61 36.33
CA ALA A 27 13.35 11.85 35.67
C ALA A 27 13.32 12.27 34.20
N ALA A 28 13.66 11.35 33.30
CA ALA A 28 13.31 11.54 31.90
C ALA A 28 11.79 11.63 31.91
N GLU A 29 11.25 12.84 31.82
CA GLU A 29 9.81 13.06 31.74
C GLU A 29 9.28 12.09 30.69
N ALA A 30 8.28 11.29 31.10
CA ALA A 30 7.58 10.40 30.19
C ALA A 30 7.03 11.28 29.05
N ARG A 31 7.67 11.21 27.88
CA ARG A 31 7.39 12.11 26.77
C ARG A 31 6.02 11.82 26.18
N GLY A 32 5.36 12.87 25.70
CA GLY A 32 4.13 12.76 24.96
C GLY A 32 4.33 12.03 23.63
N PHE A 33 3.30 11.31 23.20
CA PHE A 33 3.25 10.68 21.88
C PHE A 33 3.44 11.73 20.78
N GLY A 34 4.46 11.55 19.94
CA GLY A 34 4.73 12.42 18.81
C GLY A 34 5.44 13.73 19.15
N ASP A 35 6.03 13.86 20.35
CA ASP A 35 6.81 15.03 20.75
C ASP A 35 8.12 15.16 19.95
N LEU A 36 8.42 16.39 19.56
CA LEU A 36 9.61 16.79 18.82
C LEU A 36 10.71 17.26 19.77
N ARG A 37 11.97 17.11 19.33
CA ARG A 37 13.16 17.40 20.15
C ARG A 37 13.84 18.73 19.82
N GLY A 38 13.49 19.35 18.69
CA GLY A 38 14.14 20.57 18.23
C GLY A 38 13.66 21.80 18.99
N ASN A 39 14.40 22.90 18.82
CA ASN A 39 14.11 24.22 19.40
C ASN A 39 13.53 25.20 18.36
N GLY A 40 13.21 24.73 17.16
CA GLY A 40 12.69 25.53 16.05
C GLY A 40 13.78 26.23 15.24
N ALA A 41 15.07 26.06 15.56
CA ALA A 41 16.16 26.59 14.76
C ALA A 41 16.31 25.80 13.45
N VAL A 42 15.57 26.24 12.43
CA VAL A 42 15.58 25.66 11.08
C VAL A 42 15.96 26.76 10.09
N SER A 43 17.02 26.52 9.30
CA SER A 43 17.47 27.42 8.24
C SER A 43 16.73 27.12 6.94
N ARG A 44 15.49 27.59 6.83
CA ARG A 44 14.63 27.35 5.66
C ARG A 44 14.91 28.38 4.56
N THR A 45 15.24 27.91 3.36
CA THR A 45 15.52 28.74 2.17
C THR A 45 14.41 28.69 1.11
N VAL A 46 13.57 27.65 1.15
CA VAL A 46 12.39 27.47 0.29
C VAL A 46 11.16 27.14 1.13
N LEU A 47 9.98 27.53 0.65
CA LEU A 47 8.72 27.46 1.38
C LEU A 47 8.77 28.22 2.72
N THR A 48 9.51 29.33 2.74
CA THR A 48 9.60 30.25 3.89
C THR A 48 8.24 30.85 4.23
N ALA A 49 8.09 31.40 5.44
CA ALA A 49 6.84 32.05 5.83
C ALA A 49 6.43 33.18 4.87
N ALA A 50 7.38 33.99 4.39
CA ALA A 50 7.11 35.02 3.41
C ALA A 50 6.60 34.45 2.08
N GLN A 51 7.23 33.37 1.59
CA GLN A 51 6.78 32.69 0.36
C GLN A 51 5.38 32.09 0.51
N LEU A 52 5.04 31.52 1.67
CA LEU A 52 3.71 30.97 1.92
C LEU A 52 2.65 32.07 2.16
N GLN A 53 3.04 33.29 2.55
CA GLN A 53 2.09 34.39 2.73
C GLN A 53 1.73 35.07 1.41
N SER A 54 2.69 35.27 0.51
CA SER A 54 2.47 36.09 -0.70
C SER A 54 3.33 35.71 -1.91
N GLY A 55 4.03 34.58 -1.88
CA GLY A 55 4.85 34.11 -3.01
C GLY A 55 4.06 33.33 -4.05
N ASP A 56 4.71 33.07 -5.19
CA ASP A 56 4.16 32.28 -6.29
C ASP A 56 4.82 30.90 -6.43
N ALA A 57 4.14 29.98 -7.12
CA ALA A 57 4.61 28.63 -7.42
C ALA A 57 5.30 28.56 -8.78
N ALA A 58 6.58 28.94 -8.85
CA ALA A 58 7.33 28.92 -10.10
C ALA A 58 7.69 27.51 -10.60
N GLY A 59 7.68 26.51 -9.72
CA GLY A 59 8.08 25.14 -10.03
C GLY A 59 7.98 24.21 -8.81
N THR A 60 8.38 22.96 -9.01
CA THR A 60 8.59 21.98 -7.93
C THR A 60 9.86 22.32 -7.14
N VAL A 61 9.93 21.89 -5.88
CA VAL A 61 11.12 22.03 -5.02
C VAL A 61 11.48 20.68 -4.42
N ALA A 62 12.66 20.57 -3.79
CA ALA A 62 13.08 19.35 -3.08
C ALA A 62 11.97 18.87 -2.12
N SER A 63 11.59 17.60 -2.21
CA SER A 63 10.50 17.02 -1.40
C SER A 63 10.77 17.12 0.11
N SER A 64 12.05 17.15 0.52
CA SER A 64 12.45 17.38 1.91
C SER A 64 11.97 18.73 2.47
N ALA A 65 11.68 19.73 1.63
CA ALA A 65 11.16 21.02 2.06
C ALA A 65 9.76 20.91 2.70
N PHE A 66 8.97 19.89 2.36
CA PHE A 66 7.66 19.61 2.96
C PHE A 66 7.77 18.72 4.20
N GLY A 67 8.93 18.08 4.39
CA GLY A 67 9.17 17.18 5.51
C GLY A 67 9.43 17.89 6.82
N LEU A 68 9.31 17.13 7.91
CA LEU A 68 9.64 17.58 9.25
C LEU A 68 11.18 17.68 9.41
N PRO A 69 11.76 18.87 9.57
CA PRO A 69 13.20 19.02 9.72
C PRO A 69 13.68 18.60 11.12
N ALA A 70 14.93 18.16 11.25
CA ALA A 70 15.50 17.70 12.52
C ALA A 70 15.45 18.76 13.65
N GLY A 71 15.59 20.05 13.30
CA GLY A 71 15.52 21.18 14.24
C GLY A 71 14.11 21.63 14.63
N ALA A 72 13.06 20.98 14.11
CA ALA A 72 11.67 21.36 14.38
C ALA A 72 11.30 21.26 15.87
N ALA A 73 10.67 22.31 16.39
CA ALA A 73 10.09 22.31 17.73
C ALA A 73 8.64 21.82 17.73
N ASN A 74 8.15 21.46 18.92
CA ASN A 74 6.74 21.14 19.12
C ASN A 74 5.83 22.27 18.59
N PRO A 75 4.70 21.92 17.96
CA PRO A 75 3.75 22.90 17.44
C PRO A 75 3.21 23.80 18.57
N ARG A 76 3.16 25.12 18.34
CA ARG A 76 2.63 26.10 19.30
C ARG A 76 1.12 26.26 19.21
N ASN A 77 0.56 26.07 18.02
CA ASN A 77 -0.87 26.04 17.76
C ASN A 77 -1.31 24.58 17.57
N SER A 78 -2.46 24.21 18.12
CA SER A 78 -3.09 22.91 17.87
C SER A 78 -4.07 22.99 16.70
N PHE A 79 -4.18 21.91 15.93
CA PHE A 79 -5.18 21.75 14.89
C PHE A 79 -6.30 20.81 15.37
N GLU A 80 -7.51 21.34 15.48
CA GLU A 80 -8.75 20.55 15.43
C GLU A 80 -9.77 21.36 14.66
N GLY A 81 -10.21 20.85 13.52
CA GLY A 81 -11.12 21.58 12.65
C GLY A 81 -11.01 21.13 11.22
N THR A 82 -11.32 22.04 10.30
CA THR A 82 -11.42 21.74 8.86
C THR A 82 -10.43 22.59 8.08
N LEU A 83 -9.63 21.93 7.23
CA LEU A 83 -8.88 22.57 6.15
C LEU A 83 -9.76 22.57 4.89
N THR A 84 -9.99 23.74 4.30
CA THR A 84 -10.71 23.88 3.03
C THR A 84 -9.81 24.54 1.99
N VAL A 85 -9.73 23.91 0.82
CA VAL A 85 -9.05 24.42 -0.37
C VAL A 85 -10.10 24.59 -1.46
N SER A 86 -10.18 25.79 -2.01
CA SER A 86 -11.15 26.18 -3.04
C SER A 86 -10.43 26.83 -4.20
N HIS A 87 -11.05 26.84 -5.38
CA HIS A 87 -10.45 27.36 -6.61
C HIS A 87 -9.17 26.62 -7.01
N ALA A 88 -9.06 25.36 -6.61
CA ALA A 88 -7.90 24.51 -6.88
C ALA A 88 -7.75 24.22 -8.38
N GLY A 89 -8.85 24.29 -9.12
CA GLY A 89 -8.95 24.14 -10.57
C GLY A 89 -8.45 25.33 -11.41
N GLU A 90 -8.06 26.45 -10.78
CA GLU A 90 -7.83 27.72 -11.50
C GLU A 90 -6.34 28.10 -11.60
N VAL A 91 -5.50 27.60 -10.69
CA VAL A 91 -4.08 28.00 -10.60
C VAL A 91 -3.16 26.80 -10.39
N GLY A 92 -1.91 26.95 -10.83
CA GLY A 92 -0.88 25.92 -10.73
C GLY A 92 -0.11 25.77 -12.03
N GLY A 93 1.01 25.05 -11.95
CA GLY A 93 1.78 24.61 -13.09
C GLY A 93 1.70 23.10 -13.24
N PHE A 94 1.87 22.64 -14.48
CA PHE A 94 1.79 21.24 -14.87
C PHE A 94 2.85 20.96 -15.95
N SER A 95 3.51 19.82 -15.85
CA SER A 95 4.47 19.34 -16.86
C SER A 95 4.29 17.84 -17.05
N ALA A 96 3.82 17.43 -18.23
CA ALA A 96 3.75 16.02 -18.59
C ALA A 96 5.17 15.46 -18.77
N ILE A 97 5.40 14.26 -18.22
CA ILE A 97 6.64 13.48 -18.34
C ILE A 97 6.41 12.31 -19.31
N ARG A 98 5.30 11.58 -19.14
CA ARG A 98 4.85 10.50 -20.02
C ARG A 98 3.33 10.61 -20.19
N ASP A 99 2.88 10.71 -21.43
CA ASP A 99 1.46 10.84 -21.78
C ASP A 99 1.20 10.33 -23.21
N PRO A 100 1.23 9.00 -23.44
CA PRO A 100 1.06 8.41 -24.76
C PRO A 100 -0.38 8.49 -25.27
N TYR A 101 -1.33 8.87 -24.41
CA TYR A 101 -2.76 8.94 -24.71
C TYR A 101 -3.34 10.36 -24.67
N ASP A 102 -2.48 11.38 -24.59
CA ASP A 102 -2.86 12.81 -24.61
C ASP A 102 -3.87 13.19 -23.50
N TYR A 103 -3.75 12.60 -22.32
CA TYR A 103 -4.54 12.97 -21.13
C TYR A 103 -4.35 14.44 -20.78
N SER A 104 -3.15 14.98 -20.99
CA SER A 104 -2.84 16.39 -20.76
C SER A 104 -3.58 17.36 -21.70
N SER A 105 -4.36 16.88 -22.68
CA SER A 105 -5.34 17.72 -23.37
C SER A 105 -6.54 18.10 -22.50
N ILE A 106 -6.86 17.29 -21.48
CA ILE A 106 -8.01 17.49 -20.58
C ILE A 106 -7.66 18.55 -19.54
N ALA A 107 -8.43 19.65 -19.48
CA ALA A 107 -8.13 20.74 -18.54
C ALA A 107 -8.14 20.28 -17.07
N ALA A 108 -9.11 19.44 -16.70
CA ALA A 108 -9.29 18.95 -15.33
C ALA A 108 -8.09 18.14 -14.80
N VAL A 109 -7.31 17.47 -15.67
CA VAL A 109 -6.16 16.67 -15.20
C VAL A 109 -5.00 17.54 -14.72
N LYS A 110 -4.95 18.82 -15.11
CA LYS A 110 -3.83 19.73 -14.83
C LYS A 110 -3.89 20.41 -13.46
N HIS A 111 -4.96 20.20 -12.71
CA HIS A 111 -5.21 20.91 -11.48
C HIS A 111 -5.69 19.97 -10.37
N LEU A 112 -5.53 20.41 -9.12
CA LEU A 112 -6.13 19.72 -7.98
C LEU A 112 -7.65 19.89 -7.99
N PRO A 113 -8.42 18.90 -7.50
CA PRO A 113 -9.82 19.12 -7.17
C PRO A 113 -9.94 20.01 -5.92
N ASP A 114 -11.04 20.76 -5.83
CA ASP A 114 -11.42 21.38 -4.56
C ASP A 114 -11.66 20.30 -3.50
N PHE A 115 -11.24 20.56 -2.27
CA PHE A 115 -11.44 19.61 -1.19
C PHE A 115 -11.55 20.27 0.17
N SER A 116 -12.22 19.55 1.08
CA SER A 116 -12.29 19.90 2.49
C SER A 116 -12.00 18.66 3.33
N ALA A 117 -11.23 18.83 4.42
CA ALA A 117 -10.81 17.75 5.28
C ALA A 117 -10.87 18.16 6.75
N ALA A 118 -11.63 17.39 7.54
CA ALA A 118 -11.56 17.48 8.98
C ALA A 118 -10.26 16.80 9.47
N LEU A 119 -9.46 17.51 10.25
CA LEU A 119 -8.19 17.02 10.79
C LEU A 119 -8.18 17.16 12.32
N VAL A 120 -7.54 16.20 12.98
CA VAL A 120 -7.29 16.23 14.42
C VAL A 120 -5.80 16.06 14.69
N GLN A 121 -5.27 16.84 15.62
CA GLN A 121 -3.86 16.75 15.99
C GLN A 121 -3.62 15.86 17.22
N LYS A 122 -2.54 15.06 17.20
CA LYS A 122 -1.98 14.37 18.37
C LYS A 122 -0.46 14.51 18.41
N GLY A 123 0.06 15.26 19.37
CA GLY A 123 1.48 15.66 19.37
C GLY A 123 1.80 16.44 18.09
N SER A 124 2.82 16.01 17.36
CA SER A 124 3.11 16.55 16.02
C SER A 124 2.30 15.93 14.88
N TYR A 125 1.48 14.89 15.08
CA TYR A 125 0.73 14.26 13.97
C TYR A 125 -0.55 15.01 13.64
N LEU A 126 -0.82 15.20 12.35
CA LEU A 126 -2.09 15.70 11.81
C LEU A 126 -2.83 14.55 11.14
N ILE A 127 -3.96 14.15 11.71
CA ILE A 127 -4.67 12.92 11.33
C ILE A 127 -5.98 13.32 10.62
N PRO A 128 -6.16 12.97 9.33
CA PRO A 128 -7.45 13.12 8.67
C PRO A 128 -8.52 12.28 9.36
N ALA A 129 -9.72 12.85 9.53
CA ALA A 129 -10.87 12.13 10.09
C ALA A 129 -11.41 11.06 9.13
N GLU A 130 -11.23 11.28 7.83
CA GLU A 130 -11.53 10.34 6.74
C GLU A 130 -10.21 10.00 6.05
N ARG A 131 -9.86 8.71 5.98
CA ARG A 131 -8.65 8.18 5.34
C ARG A 131 -9.03 7.17 4.26
N GLY A 132 -8.15 7.04 3.26
CA GLY A 132 -8.43 6.33 2.02
C GLY A 132 -9.01 7.23 0.93
N VAL A 133 -9.43 6.63 -0.19
CA VAL A 133 -9.97 7.38 -1.33
C VAL A 133 -11.29 8.07 -0.97
N ARG A 134 -11.40 9.34 -1.36
CA ARG A 134 -12.60 10.16 -1.23
C ARG A 134 -13.04 10.60 -2.61
N ILE A 135 -14.30 10.31 -2.92
CA ILE A 135 -14.93 10.76 -4.15
C ILE A 135 -15.16 12.26 -4.07
N THR A 136 -14.64 13.00 -5.05
CA THR A 136 -14.70 14.47 -5.08
C THR A 136 -15.82 14.99 -6.00
N GLY A 137 -16.29 14.17 -6.94
CA GLY A 137 -17.15 14.60 -8.05
C GLY A 137 -16.42 15.35 -9.16
N ASN A 138 -15.09 15.52 -9.07
CA ASN A 138 -14.27 16.10 -10.12
C ASN A 138 -14.21 15.19 -11.36
N ASP A 139 -14.00 15.78 -12.53
CA ASP A 139 -13.96 15.06 -13.80
C ASP A 139 -12.73 14.18 -13.98
N ALA A 140 -11.63 14.47 -13.27
CA ALA A 140 -10.36 13.74 -13.39
C ALA A 140 -9.95 13.03 -12.09
N TRP A 141 -10.18 13.64 -10.92
CA TRP A 141 -9.46 13.26 -9.70
C TRP A 141 -10.34 13.01 -8.49
N ASN A 142 -10.25 11.80 -7.93
CA ASN A 142 -10.52 11.56 -6.53
C ASN A 142 -9.27 11.89 -5.68
N ILE A 143 -9.42 12.02 -4.36
CA ILE A 143 -8.31 12.39 -3.47
C ILE A 143 -8.24 11.50 -2.24
N ALA A 144 -7.02 11.19 -1.79
CA ALA A 144 -6.77 10.61 -0.48
C ALA A 144 -5.78 11.51 0.29
N LEU A 145 -6.06 11.77 1.57
CA LEU A 145 -5.11 12.46 2.46
C LEU A 145 -4.49 11.45 3.42
N GLY A 146 -3.16 11.47 3.51
CA GLY A 146 -2.42 10.66 4.49
C GLY A 146 -2.15 11.43 5.78
N VAL A 147 -1.53 10.77 6.76
CA VAL A 147 -1.22 11.40 8.05
C VAL A 147 -0.04 12.34 7.89
N GLY A 148 -0.27 13.60 8.24
CA GLY A 148 0.71 14.68 8.16
C GLY A 148 1.40 14.99 9.48
N ARG A 149 2.12 16.11 9.49
CA ARG A 149 2.78 16.65 10.68
C ARG A 149 2.53 18.14 10.86
N ALA A 150 2.52 18.59 12.12
CA ALA A 150 2.54 19.98 12.53
C ALA A 150 3.74 20.24 13.45
N TRP A 151 4.43 21.37 13.24
CA TRP A 151 5.61 21.74 14.01
C TRP A 151 5.87 23.25 14.00
N GLN A 152 6.83 23.68 14.81
CA GLN A 152 7.24 25.08 14.89
C GLN A 152 8.65 25.27 14.35
N GLU A 153 8.82 26.35 13.58
CA GLU A 153 10.11 26.92 13.20
C GLU A 153 10.18 28.38 13.67
N ASN A 154 11.36 28.85 14.02
CA ASN A 154 11.57 30.23 14.47
C ASN A 154 11.28 31.23 13.34
N GLY A 155 11.58 30.84 12.09
CA GLY A 155 11.28 31.63 10.89
C GLY A 155 9.78 31.77 10.56
N ASP A 156 8.91 30.95 11.15
CA ASP A 156 7.45 31.01 10.94
C ASP A 156 6.74 31.95 11.94
N GLY A 157 7.50 32.60 12.83
CA GLY A 157 6.99 33.58 13.78
C GLY A 157 6.00 32.95 14.79
N ARG A 158 4.75 33.41 14.76
CA ARG A 158 3.67 32.91 15.65
C ARG A 158 2.83 31.80 15.02
N LEU A 159 3.04 31.52 13.73
CA LEU A 159 2.29 30.49 13.02
C LEU A 159 2.98 29.14 13.20
N THR A 160 2.18 28.07 13.21
CA THR A 160 2.64 26.69 13.21
C THR A 160 2.59 26.16 11.79
N ARG A 161 3.64 25.45 11.37
CA ARG A 161 3.71 24.82 10.06
C ARG A 161 2.99 23.49 10.09
N ALA A 162 2.22 23.22 9.05
CA ALA A 162 1.59 21.95 8.77
C ALA A 162 2.07 21.42 7.42
N ALA A 163 2.20 20.10 7.31
CA ALA A 163 2.35 19.42 6.04
C ALA A 163 1.58 18.10 6.04
N LEU A 164 1.01 17.74 4.88
CA LEU A 164 0.23 16.53 4.68
C LEU A 164 0.68 15.87 3.37
N PRO A 165 0.91 14.54 3.35
CA PRO A 165 0.91 13.80 2.10
C PRO A 165 -0.51 13.67 1.57
N PHE A 166 -0.66 13.69 0.25
CA PHE A 166 -1.92 13.39 -0.41
C PHE A 166 -1.67 12.59 -1.69
N SER A 167 -2.73 12.00 -2.21
CA SER A 167 -2.68 11.30 -3.48
C SER A 167 -3.86 11.72 -4.35
N LEU A 168 -3.61 12.06 -5.61
CA LEU A 168 -4.64 12.10 -6.64
C LEU A 168 -4.84 10.70 -7.16
N ILE A 169 -6.11 10.34 -7.36
CA ILE A 169 -6.53 9.04 -7.85
C ILE A 169 -7.37 9.30 -9.08
N GLU A 170 -6.94 8.77 -10.23
CA GLU A 170 -7.66 8.95 -11.48
C GLU A 170 -9.08 8.39 -11.36
N ARG A 171 -10.06 9.19 -11.77
CA ARG A 171 -11.47 8.80 -11.81
C ARG A 171 -11.64 7.55 -12.67
N ASN A 172 -12.39 6.58 -12.14
CA ASN A 172 -12.72 5.30 -12.80
C ASN A 172 -11.51 4.42 -13.23
N ALA A 173 -10.28 4.84 -12.93
CA ALA A 173 -9.06 4.05 -13.13
C ALA A 173 -8.44 3.71 -11.76
N ASN A 174 -7.20 3.22 -11.72
CA ASN A 174 -6.48 3.00 -10.45
C ASN A 174 -5.17 3.77 -10.37
N CYS A 175 -4.84 4.61 -11.34
CA CYS A 175 -3.63 5.41 -11.37
C CYS A 175 -3.55 6.36 -10.16
N VAL A 176 -2.37 6.45 -9.52
CA VAL A 176 -2.16 7.26 -8.31
C VAL A 176 -0.96 8.18 -8.47
N HIS A 177 -1.15 9.47 -8.19
CA HIS A 177 -0.10 10.48 -8.17
C HIS A 177 0.09 11.01 -6.76
N ASN A 178 1.29 10.84 -6.20
CA ASN A 178 1.59 11.15 -4.82
C ASN A 178 2.18 12.56 -4.68
N GLY A 179 1.57 13.35 -3.80
CA GLY A 179 1.88 14.75 -3.60
C GLY A 179 2.05 15.15 -2.14
N LEU A 180 2.54 16.38 -1.98
CA LEU A 180 2.87 16.99 -0.71
C LEU A 180 2.20 18.36 -0.63
N ILE A 181 1.63 18.66 0.54
CA ILE A 181 1.03 19.94 0.87
C ILE A 181 1.75 20.55 2.07
N THR A 182 1.97 21.87 2.09
CA THR A 182 2.37 22.61 3.29
C THR A 182 1.72 23.99 3.38
N PHE A 183 1.42 24.42 4.60
CA PHE A 183 0.87 25.73 4.92
C PHE A 183 1.23 26.11 6.36
N LEU A 184 1.04 27.38 6.70
CA LEU A 184 1.15 27.90 8.06
C LEU A 184 -0.23 28.20 8.62
N PHE A 185 -0.44 27.97 9.91
CA PHE A 185 -1.71 28.24 10.56
C PHE A 185 -1.55 28.74 12.01
N SER A 186 -2.60 29.41 12.48
CA SER A 186 -2.88 29.65 13.90
C SER A 186 -4.39 29.50 14.13
N ARG A 187 -4.91 29.99 15.26
CA ARG A 187 -6.35 29.99 15.51
C ARG A 187 -7.16 30.81 14.50
N ASN A 188 -6.59 31.92 14.02
CA ASN A 188 -7.32 32.94 13.24
C ASN A 188 -6.66 33.27 11.89
N GLN A 189 -5.55 32.63 11.55
CA GLN A 189 -4.79 32.95 10.34
C GLN A 189 -4.34 31.65 9.68
N THR A 190 -4.46 31.60 8.36
CA THR A 190 -3.88 30.57 7.50
C THR A 190 -3.07 31.27 6.42
N SER A 191 -1.90 30.75 6.07
CA SER A 191 -1.17 31.21 4.89
C SER A 191 -1.82 30.65 3.61
N LEU A 192 -1.25 30.98 2.45
CA LEU A 192 -1.51 30.18 1.26
C LEU A 192 -0.95 28.76 1.46
N LEU A 193 -1.54 27.81 0.76
CA LEU A 193 -1.15 26.41 0.75
C LEU A 193 -0.29 26.14 -0.47
N ARG A 194 0.94 25.66 -0.25
CA ARG A 194 1.80 25.16 -1.32
C ARG A 194 1.54 23.67 -1.50
N TYR A 195 1.46 23.22 -2.76
CA TYR A 195 1.47 21.79 -3.07
C TYR A 195 2.43 21.45 -4.22
N GLN A 196 2.83 20.18 -4.28
CA GLN A 196 3.42 19.59 -5.48
C GLN A 196 3.14 18.08 -5.59
N ILE A 197 3.21 17.55 -6.81
CA ILE A 197 3.17 16.13 -7.18
C ILE A 197 4.42 15.89 -8.04
N THR A 198 5.25 14.94 -7.63
CA THR A 198 6.55 14.66 -8.27
C THR A 198 6.89 13.17 -8.33
N SER A 199 5.88 12.33 -8.14
CA SER A 199 5.96 10.87 -8.17
C SER A 199 4.58 10.29 -8.36
N GLU A 200 4.53 9.12 -8.97
CA GLU A 200 3.31 8.37 -9.20
C GLU A 200 3.56 6.87 -9.09
N THR A 201 2.48 6.11 -9.11
CA THR A 201 2.48 4.72 -9.54
C THR A 201 1.48 4.65 -10.69
N CYS A 202 1.93 5.06 -11.87
CA CYS A 202 1.06 5.12 -13.03
C CYS A 202 1.86 4.99 -14.32
N GLU A 203 1.65 3.89 -15.03
CA GLU A 203 2.51 3.56 -16.15
C GLU A 203 2.31 4.53 -17.32
N TYR A 204 1.07 4.87 -17.64
CA TYR A 204 0.76 5.65 -18.83
C TYR A 204 0.71 7.16 -18.60
N PHE A 205 0.54 7.64 -17.37
CA PHE A 205 0.37 9.08 -17.13
C PHE A 205 1.24 9.57 -15.98
N GLN A 206 2.36 10.19 -16.33
CA GLN A 206 3.36 10.69 -15.38
C GLN A 206 3.54 12.19 -15.58
N PHE A 207 3.51 12.96 -14.49
CA PHE A 207 3.60 14.42 -14.57
C PHE A 207 4.14 15.05 -13.28
N ASP A 208 4.69 16.25 -13.42
CA ASP A 208 4.85 17.17 -12.30
C ASP A 208 3.68 18.15 -12.25
N MET A 209 3.14 18.39 -11.06
CA MET A 209 2.13 19.41 -10.81
C MET A 209 2.54 20.20 -9.57
N TRP A 210 2.33 21.51 -9.57
CA TRP A 210 2.65 22.35 -8.42
C TRP A 210 1.75 23.57 -8.37
N GLY A 211 1.56 24.14 -7.19
CA GLY A 211 0.76 25.35 -7.08
C GLY A 211 0.79 25.98 -5.71
N GLN A 212 0.15 27.15 -5.63
CA GLN A 212 -0.08 27.86 -4.39
C GLN A 212 -1.52 28.34 -4.37
N LEU A 213 -2.27 27.88 -3.37
CA LEU A 213 -3.73 27.99 -3.32
C LEU A 213 -4.18 28.78 -2.09
N PRO A 214 -5.27 29.54 -2.17
CA PRO A 214 -6.00 29.98 -0.99
C PRO A 214 -6.43 28.75 -0.17
N ALA A 215 -6.19 28.81 1.14
CA ALA A 215 -6.66 27.79 2.05
C ALA A 215 -7.21 28.44 3.31
N THR A 216 -8.25 27.83 3.87
CA THR A 216 -8.88 28.29 5.11
C THR A 216 -8.84 27.17 6.14
N VAL A 217 -8.30 27.46 7.32
CA VAL A 217 -8.44 26.62 8.50
C VAL A 217 -9.57 27.15 9.37
N THR A 218 -10.64 26.38 9.48
CA THR A 218 -11.73 26.64 10.41
C THR A 218 -11.56 25.76 11.63
N GLN A 219 -11.03 26.34 12.72
CA GLN A 219 -10.90 25.64 13.99
C GLN A 219 -12.29 25.30 14.55
N GLY A 220 -12.45 24.09 15.07
CA GLY A 220 -13.74 23.63 15.58
C GLY A 220 -13.70 22.16 15.99
N LYS A 221 -14.73 21.74 16.73
CA LYS A 221 -14.84 20.35 17.19
C LYS A 221 -14.99 19.41 15.99
N VAL A 222 -14.15 18.38 15.93
CA VAL A 222 -14.29 17.29 14.94
C VAL A 222 -15.05 16.13 15.57
N ALA A 223 -15.98 15.54 14.82
CA ALA A 223 -16.72 14.36 15.28
C ALA A 223 -15.74 13.21 15.61
N ASN A 224 -15.96 12.52 16.72
CA ASN A 224 -15.13 11.39 17.16
C ASN A 224 -13.64 11.70 17.34
N ALA A 225 -13.24 12.97 17.52
CA ALA A 225 -11.83 13.37 17.55
C ALA A 225 -10.96 12.59 18.55
N GLN A 226 -11.49 12.26 19.74
CA GLN A 226 -10.77 11.43 20.71
C GLN A 226 -10.56 9.99 20.23
N ARG A 227 -11.57 9.40 19.59
CA ARG A 227 -11.46 8.06 18.99
C ARG A 227 -10.45 8.04 17.84
N ILE A 228 -10.43 9.08 17.01
CA ILE A 228 -9.45 9.20 15.91
C ILE A 228 -8.02 9.25 16.49
N ARG A 229 -7.78 10.07 17.52
CA ARG A 229 -6.48 10.15 18.20
C ARG A 229 -6.05 8.85 18.88
N ALA A 230 -6.99 8.13 19.49
CA ALA A 230 -6.72 6.85 20.13
C ALA A 230 -6.45 5.76 19.08
N GLY A 231 -7.28 5.68 18.05
CA GLY A 231 -7.16 4.73 16.94
C GLY A 231 -5.83 4.89 16.20
N PHE A 232 -5.41 6.12 15.89
CA PHE A 232 -4.12 6.34 15.25
C PHE A 232 -2.92 5.93 16.12
N ALA A 233 -2.97 6.13 17.43
CA ALA A 233 -1.90 5.61 18.29
C ALA A 233 -1.87 4.08 18.36
N ALA A 234 -3.05 3.44 18.38
CA ALA A 234 -3.14 1.98 18.32
C ALA A 234 -2.61 1.46 16.97
N GLU A 235 -2.94 2.12 15.86
CA GLU A 235 -2.41 1.81 14.54
C GLU A 235 -0.88 1.89 14.52
N LEU A 236 -0.29 3.02 14.96
CA LEU A 236 1.16 3.17 14.99
C LEU A 236 1.84 2.11 15.85
N ALA A 237 1.26 1.77 17.01
CA ALA A 237 1.77 0.70 17.87
C ALA A 237 1.65 -0.70 17.25
N ALA A 238 0.71 -0.89 16.33
CA ALA A 238 0.45 -2.16 15.65
C ALA A 238 1.05 -2.25 14.23
N ARG A 239 1.79 -1.23 13.76
CA ARG A 239 2.55 -1.33 12.51
C ARG A 239 3.61 -2.41 12.63
N ILE A 240 3.89 -3.11 11.53
CA ILE A 240 5.02 -4.03 11.48
C ILE A 240 6.29 -3.21 11.74
N PRO A 241 7.18 -3.65 12.65
CA PRO A 241 8.47 -2.99 12.85
C PRO A 241 9.19 -2.79 11.52
N THR A 242 9.56 -1.55 11.21
CA THR A 242 10.18 -1.20 9.93
C THR A 242 11.65 -0.83 10.10
N ARG A 243 12.49 -1.27 9.18
CA ARG A 243 13.91 -0.90 9.09
C ARG A 243 14.27 -0.61 7.62
N PRO A 244 15.31 0.21 7.33
CA PRO A 244 15.81 0.34 5.97
C PRO A 244 16.26 -1.02 5.40
N ILE A 245 16.07 -1.26 4.11
CA ILE A 245 16.44 -2.53 3.44
C ILE A 245 17.92 -2.90 3.64
N ALA A 246 18.80 -1.89 3.72
CA ALA A 246 20.22 -2.07 4.00
C ALA A 246 20.49 -2.76 5.36
N GLN A 247 19.60 -2.62 6.35
CA GLN A 247 19.78 -3.25 7.66
C GLN A 247 19.56 -4.75 7.64
N LEU A 248 18.95 -5.32 6.59
CA LEU A 248 18.77 -6.76 6.47
C LEU A 248 20.12 -7.51 6.51
N ALA A 249 21.16 -6.97 5.88
CA ALA A 249 22.50 -7.58 5.91
C ALA A 249 23.17 -7.47 7.29
N THR A 250 22.89 -6.40 8.04
CA THR A 250 23.38 -6.22 9.42
C THR A 250 22.67 -7.16 10.39
N ASP A 251 21.37 -7.36 10.21
CA ASP A 251 20.55 -8.21 11.08
C ASP A 251 20.81 -9.71 10.82
N TYR A 252 21.26 -10.08 9.62
CA TYR A 252 21.60 -11.45 9.23
C TYR A 252 23.00 -11.55 8.57
N PRO A 253 24.08 -11.27 9.31
CA PRO A 253 25.43 -11.15 8.74
C PRO A 253 26.02 -12.50 8.30
N ALA A 254 25.54 -13.61 8.86
CA ALA A 254 26.08 -14.95 8.61
C ALA A 254 25.73 -15.52 7.23
N VAL A 255 24.70 -14.99 6.56
CA VAL A 255 24.18 -15.57 5.31
C VAL A 255 24.58 -14.78 4.05
N GLY A 256 25.31 -13.67 4.21
CA GLY A 256 25.81 -12.87 3.09
C GLY A 256 24.70 -12.34 2.18
N ILE A 257 23.71 -11.65 2.76
CA ILE A 257 22.65 -10.98 2.00
C ILE A 257 23.25 -9.83 1.18
N ASP A 258 22.97 -9.84 -0.12
CA ASP A 258 23.19 -8.69 -0.99
C ASP A 258 21.89 -7.88 -1.08
N THR A 259 21.84 -6.73 -0.40
CA THR A 259 20.63 -5.90 -0.39
C THR A 259 20.40 -5.17 -1.71
N SER A 260 21.40 -5.09 -2.61
CA SER A 260 21.23 -4.47 -3.93
C SER A 260 20.40 -5.34 -4.89
N ALA A 261 20.28 -6.64 -4.59
CA ALA A 261 19.46 -7.57 -5.35
C ALA A 261 17.94 -7.28 -5.23
N PHE A 262 17.51 -6.57 -4.18
CA PHE A 262 16.10 -6.18 -4.01
C PHE A 262 15.78 -4.98 -4.91
N GLY A 263 14.88 -5.21 -5.87
CA GLY A 263 14.57 -4.27 -6.94
C GLY A 263 15.63 -4.20 -8.05
N ALA A 264 16.59 -5.14 -8.09
CA ALA A 264 17.50 -5.27 -9.21
C ALA A 264 16.73 -5.64 -10.49
N GLY A 265 17.07 -4.97 -11.60
CA GLY A 265 16.33 -5.09 -12.86
C GLY A 265 15.06 -4.25 -12.94
N ILE A 266 14.77 -3.44 -11.93
CA ILE A 266 13.73 -2.42 -11.96
C ILE A 266 14.38 -1.03 -11.94
N THR A 267 14.05 -0.22 -12.93
CA THR A 267 14.55 1.14 -13.14
C THR A 267 14.25 2.00 -11.92
N LEU A 268 15.29 2.53 -11.27
CA LEU A 268 15.14 3.24 -9.99
C LEU A 268 14.18 4.43 -10.07
N SER A 269 14.17 5.19 -11.17
CA SER A 269 13.31 6.36 -11.33
C SER A 269 11.81 6.03 -11.48
N ALA A 270 11.47 4.78 -11.82
CA ALA A 270 10.09 4.30 -11.95
C ALA A 270 9.58 3.61 -10.69
N ARG A 271 10.43 3.40 -9.67
CA ARG A 271 10.02 2.74 -8.43
C ARG A 271 9.30 3.73 -7.53
N THR A 272 8.06 3.40 -7.16
CA THR A 272 7.40 4.07 -6.04
C THR A 272 7.98 3.62 -4.71
N THR A 273 8.13 2.30 -4.51
CA THR A 273 8.79 1.73 -3.32
C THR A 273 9.04 0.22 -3.45
N LEU A 274 9.76 -0.36 -2.50
CA LEU A 274 9.89 -1.79 -2.28
C LEU A 274 9.96 -2.15 -0.79
N GLY A 275 9.74 -3.42 -0.47
CA GLY A 275 10.02 -3.95 0.85
C GLY A 275 10.17 -5.47 0.89
N PHE A 276 10.75 -5.94 1.98
CA PHE A 276 10.99 -7.35 2.27
C PHE A 276 10.62 -7.66 3.71
N VAL A 277 9.62 -8.51 3.92
CA VAL A 277 9.15 -8.92 5.25
C VAL A 277 9.84 -10.22 5.64
N TYR A 278 10.56 -10.22 6.75
CA TYR A 278 11.16 -11.43 7.31
C TYR A 278 11.42 -11.27 8.82
N GLY A 279 11.20 -12.33 9.60
CA GLY A 279 11.43 -12.29 11.06
C GLY A 279 10.57 -11.25 11.80
N GLY A 280 9.38 -10.95 11.29
CA GLY A 280 8.48 -9.95 11.87
C GLY A 280 8.90 -8.49 11.63
N VAL A 281 9.92 -8.25 10.80
CA VAL A 281 10.37 -6.90 10.41
C VAL A 281 10.06 -6.68 8.93
N ASN A 282 9.58 -5.48 8.59
CA ASN A 282 9.45 -5.01 7.21
C ASN A 282 10.70 -4.16 6.84
N TYR A 283 11.58 -4.73 6.03
CA TYR A 283 12.77 -4.06 5.53
C TYR A 283 12.42 -3.28 4.27
N VAL A 284 12.36 -1.95 4.34
CA VAL A 284 11.82 -1.12 3.27
C VAL A 284 12.88 -0.30 2.56
N GLY A 285 12.70 -0.10 1.25
CA GLY A 285 13.41 0.94 0.52
C GLY A 285 12.82 2.32 0.80
N ASP A 286 13.51 3.35 0.32
CA ASP A 286 12.95 4.71 0.26
C ASP A 286 11.77 4.77 -0.73
N CYS A 287 11.09 5.92 -0.73
CA CYS A 287 10.07 6.25 -1.72
C CYS A 287 10.61 7.38 -2.61
N PRO A 288 11.33 7.10 -3.71
CA PRO A 288 11.97 8.15 -4.49
C PRO A 288 10.92 8.99 -5.23
N THR A 289 11.26 10.26 -5.46
CA THR A 289 10.51 11.17 -6.33
C THR A 289 11.51 11.90 -7.21
N ARG A 290 11.04 12.60 -8.25
CA ARG A 290 11.89 13.46 -9.09
C ARG A 290 12.57 14.59 -8.29
N GLN A 291 12.09 14.88 -7.08
CA GLN A 291 12.62 15.91 -6.18
C GLN A 291 13.25 15.33 -4.90
N GLY A 292 13.74 14.09 -4.95
CA GLY A 292 14.33 13.36 -3.82
C GLY A 292 13.30 12.53 -3.04
N PRO A 293 13.70 11.80 -1.98
CA PRO A 293 12.79 10.90 -1.28
C PRO A 293 11.55 11.60 -0.70
N HIS A 294 10.40 10.94 -0.80
CA HIS A 294 9.14 11.40 -0.23
C HIS A 294 9.24 11.43 1.31
N PRO A 295 9.06 12.59 1.97
CA PRO A 295 9.30 12.72 3.42
C PRO A 295 8.28 11.96 4.28
N PHE A 296 7.17 11.49 3.70
CA PHE A 296 6.15 10.68 4.33
C PHE A 296 6.05 9.30 3.67
N CYS A 297 7.17 8.60 3.48
CA CYS A 297 7.21 7.32 2.73
C CYS A 297 6.22 6.26 3.29
N SER A 298 6.00 6.20 4.62
CA SER A 298 5.02 5.29 5.22
C SER A 298 3.56 5.61 4.88
N GLU A 299 3.29 6.81 4.38
CA GLU A 299 1.96 7.32 4.03
C GLU A 299 1.79 7.45 2.51
N VAL A 300 2.79 7.06 1.71
CA VAL A 300 2.65 6.97 0.25
C VAL A 300 1.59 5.93 -0.07
N LEU A 301 0.59 6.35 -0.84
CA LEU A 301 -0.48 5.47 -1.29
C LEU A 301 -0.09 4.87 -2.63
N MET A 302 -0.16 3.54 -2.70
CA MET A 302 0.12 2.78 -3.91
C MET A 302 -1.19 2.16 -4.40
N PRO A 303 -1.45 2.15 -5.71
CA PRO A 303 -2.63 1.50 -6.24
C PRO A 303 -2.50 -0.01 -6.18
N SER A 304 -3.63 -0.70 -6.07
CA SER A 304 -3.63 -2.14 -6.18
C SER A 304 -3.38 -2.60 -7.61
N TYR A 305 -3.98 -1.90 -8.59
CA TYR A 305 -4.27 -2.49 -9.90
C TYR A 305 -4.75 -3.94 -9.72
N SER A 306 -4.22 -4.88 -10.49
CA SER A 306 -4.60 -6.29 -10.43
C SER A 306 -4.26 -7.03 -9.13
N THR A 307 -3.50 -6.46 -8.19
CA THR A 307 -3.33 -7.08 -6.86
C THR A 307 -4.66 -7.16 -6.10
N ALA A 308 -5.66 -6.35 -6.45
CA ALA A 308 -7.02 -6.46 -5.92
C ALA A 308 -7.71 -7.79 -6.28
N LYS A 309 -7.37 -8.43 -7.40
CA LYS A 309 -7.93 -9.76 -7.75
C LYS A 309 -7.67 -10.76 -6.62
N THR A 310 -6.47 -10.71 -6.06
CA THR A 310 -6.11 -11.47 -4.87
C THR A 310 -6.67 -10.84 -3.60
N ALA A 311 -6.29 -9.60 -3.30
CA ALA A 311 -6.52 -8.99 -2.00
C ALA A 311 -7.99 -8.62 -1.72
N PHE A 312 -8.82 -8.57 -2.76
CA PHE A 312 -10.26 -8.45 -2.68
C PHE A 312 -10.93 -9.74 -3.12
N GLY A 313 -10.86 -10.09 -4.41
CA GLY A 313 -11.61 -11.21 -4.99
C GLY A 313 -11.38 -12.52 -4.22
N THR A 314 -10.12 -12.95 -4.12
CA THR A 314 -9.76 -14.18 -3.39
C THR A 314 -10.10 -14.08 -1.91
N LEU A 315 -9.71 -13.00 -1.22
CA LEU A 315 -9.95 -12.90 0.23
C LEU A 315 -11.44 -12.89 0.58
N ALA A 316 -12.28 -12.27 -0.24
CA ALA A 316 -13.73 -12.30 -0.09
C ALA A 316 -14.28 -13.71 -0.27
N LEU A 317 -13.84 -14.44 -1.31
CA LEU A 317 -14.23 -15.84 -1.53
C LEU A 317 -13.83 -16.73 -0.35
N LEU A 318 -12.58 -16.61 0.10
CA LEU A 318 -12.06 -17.37 1.23
C LEU A 318 -12.82 -17.06 2.52
N ARG A 319 -13.23 -15.80 2.72
CA ARG A 319 -14.03 -15.41 3.89
C ARG A 319 -15.45 -15.98 3.81
N LEU A 320 -16.12 -15.87 2.66
CA LEU A 320 -17.44 -16.48 2.45
C LEU A 320 -17.40 -17.99 2.69
N ALA A 321 -16.38 -18.67 2.16
CA ALA A 321 -16.20 -20.10 2.35
C ALA A 321 -15.97 -20.46 3.83
N GLN A 322 -15.27 -19.60 4.58
CA GLN A 322 -15.10 -19.79 6.01
C GLN A 322 -16.42 -19.62 6.79
N LYS A 323 -17.33 -18.77 6.31
CA LYS A 323 -18.62 -18.50 6.97
C LYS A 323 -19.70 -19.53 6.62
N TYR A 324 -19.77 -19.94 5.36
CA TYR A 324 -20.90 -20.70 4.81
C TYR A 324 -20.51 -22.05 4.21
N GLY A 325 -19.22 -22.40 4.21
CA GLY A 325 -18.68 -23.62 3.64
C GLY A 325 -18.11 -23.42 2.23
N PRO A 326 -17.21 -24.31 1.78
CA PRO A 326 -16.48 -24.15 0.52
C PRO A 326 -17.36 -24.18 -0.73
N SER A 327 -18.57 -24.73 -0.65
CA SER A 327 -19.51 -24.80 -1.78
C SER A 327 -19.96 -23.44 -2.32
N VAL A 328 -19.74 -22.34 -1.58
CA VAL A 328 -19.97 -20.98 -2.12
C VAL A 328 -19.15 -20.72 -3.38
N ALA A 329 -18.01 -21.40 -3.54
CA ALA A 329 -17.18 -21.28 -4.73
C ALA A 329 -17.84 -21.90 -5.97
N ASP A 330 -18.74 -22.87 -5.77
CA ASP A 330 -19.42 -23.63 -6.82
C ASP A 330 -20.75 -22.99 -7.26
N GLU A 331 -21.17 -21.89 -6.61
CA GLU A 331 -22.38 -21.16 -6.97
C GLU A 331 -22.29 -20.59 -8.38
N LEU A 332 -23.40 -20.66 -9.12
CA LEU A 332 -23.44 -20.30 -10.54
C LEU A 332 -23.56 -18.79 -10.74
N ILE A 333 -22.74 -18.24 -11.64
CA ILE A 333 -22.83 -16.82 -12.05
C ILE A 333 -24.24 -16.48 -12.55
N THR A 334 -24.86 -17.37 -13.33
CA THR A 334 -26.22 -17.18 -13.88
C THR A 334 -27.33 -17.18 -12.83
N ALA A 335 -27.07 -17.72 -11.64
CA ALA A 335 -28.03 -17.71 -10.53
C ALA A 335 -27.93 -16.42 -9.69
N LEU A 336 -26.76 -15.77 -9.70
CA LEU A 336 -26.45 -14.64 -8.83
C LEU A 336 -26.44 -13.29 -9.56
N ILE A 337 -26.20 -13.29 -10.88
CA ILE A 337 -26.20 -12.08 -11.71
C ILE A 337 -27.41 -12.12 -12.67
N PRO A 338 -28.45 -11.29 -12.43
CA PRO A 338 -29.67 -11.32 -13.24
C PRO A 338 -29.43 -11.10 -14.74
N GLN A 339 -28.47 -10.25 -15.11
CA GLN A 339 -28.11 -9.97 -16.51
C GLN A 339 -27.51 -11.19 -17.22
N ALA A 340 -26.95 -12.15 -16.47
CA ALA A 340 -26.42 -13.40 -17.00
C ALA A 340 -27.49 -14.49 -17.11
N ALA A 341 -28.66 -14.31 -16.49
CA ALA A 341 -29.72 -15.31 -16.47
C ALA A 341 -30.18 -15.66 -17.91
N GLY A 342 -30.15 -16.95 -18.23
CA GLY A 342 -30.54 -17.44 -19.56
C GLY A 342 -29.50 -17.24 -20.67
N MET A 343 -28.36 -16.60 -20.40
CA MET A 343 -27.28 -16.47 -21.40
C MET A 343 -26.61 -17.83 -21.64
N PRO A 344 -26.67 -18.42 -22.85
CA PRO A 344 -26.05 -19.71 -23.12
C PRO A 344 -24.54 -19.71 -22.85
N ALA A 345 -23.87 -18.58 -23.12
CA ALA A 345 -22.44 -18.43 -22.91
C ALA A 345 -22.02 -18.47 -21.43
N TRP A 346 -22.92 -18.22 -20.49
CA TRP A 346 -22.60 -18.23 -19.05
C TRP A 346 -23.13 -19.46 -18.32
N LYS A 347 -23.80 -20.38 -19.03
CA LYS A 347 -24.32 -21.62 -18.46
C LYS A 347 -23.19 -22.45 -17.83
N GLY A 348 -23.36 -22.82 -16.56
CA GLY A 348 -22.43 -23.69 -15.84
C GLY A 348 -21.13 -23.02 -15.36
N VAL A 349 -20.98 -21.70 -15.52
CA VAL A 349 -19.83 -20.96 -14.97
C VAL A 349 -20.09 -20.69 -13.49
N THR A 350 -19.13 -21.08 -12.65
CA THR A 350 -19.15 -20.87 -11.19
C THR A 350 -18.42 -19.60 -10.77
N ILE A 351 -18.56 -19.20 -9.50
CA ILE A 351 -17.70 -18.16 -8.90
C ILE A 351 -16.23 -18.57 -9.00
N ARG A 352 -15.90 -19.85 -8.73
CA ARG A 352 -14.52 -20.34 -8.79
C ARG A 352 -13.95 -20.20 -10.19
N ASP A 353 -14.69 -20.59 -11.23
CA ASP A 353 -14.24 -20.44 -12.62
C ASP A 353 -13.90 -18.98 -12.96
N ALA A 354 -14.72 -18.02 -12.49
CA ALA A 354 -14.47 -16.60 -12.71
C ALA A 354 -13.25 -16.08 -11.94
N VAL A 355 -13.05 -16.51 -10.69
CA VAL A 355 -11.85 -16.15 -9.91
C VAL A 355 -10.59 -16.81 -10.46
N ASP A 356 -10.70 -18.01 -11.03
CA ASP A 356 -9.62 -18.76 -11.69
C ASP A 356 -9.31 -18.24 -13.10
N MET A 357 -10.07 -17.27 -13.61
CA MET A 357 -9.98 -16.79 -14.99
C MET A 357 -10.13 -17.93 -16.00
N ALA A 358 -11.08 -18.82 -15.71
CA ALA A 358 -11.35 -20.04 -16.44
C ALA A 358 -12.84 -20.15 -16.82
N THR A 359 -13.51 -19.03 -17.05
CA THR A 359 -14.95 -19.02 -17.40
C THR A 359 -15.27 -19.79 -18.68
N GLY A 360 -14.27 -19.99 -19.55
CA GLY A 360 -14.43 -20.55 -20.88
C GLY A 360 -14.99 -19.55 -21.90
N ASN A 361 -15.13 -18.28 -21.52
CA ASN A 361 -15.64 -17.22 -22.37
C ASN A 361 -14.51 -16.28 -22.77
N TYR A 362 -14.15 -16.24 -24.05
CA TYR A 362 -13.03 -15.43 -24.54
C TYR A 362 -13.05 -15.30 -26.06
N THR A 363 -12.38 -14.27 -26.59
CA THR A 363 -12.09 -14.14 -28.02
C THR A 363 -10.73 -14.72 -28.41
N SER A 364 -9.75 -14.65 -27.51
CA SER A 364 -8.42 -15.23 -27.68
C SER A 364 -7.92 -15.85 -26.38
N ALA A 365 -7.39 -17.06 -26.46
CA ALA A 365 -6.72 -17.70 -25.32
C ALA A 365 -5.24 -17.28 -25.17
N GLY A 366 -4.73 -16.43 -26.06
CA GLY A 366 -3.35 -15.93 -26.00
C GLY A 366 -3.08 -15.15 -24.71
N TYR A 367 -1.83 -15.20 -24.23
CA TYR A 367 -1.41 -14.52 -23.01
C TYR A 367 -1.79 -13.03 -23.05
N GLU A 368 -2.73 -12.63 -22.18
CA GLU A 368 -3.24 -11.26 -22.02
C GLU A 368 -3.78 -10.59 -23.30
N VAL A 369 -4.05 -11.36 -24.37
CA VAL A 369 -4.53 -10.79 -25.65
C VAL A 369 -5.91 -10.14 -25.48
N ASP A 370 -6.82 -10.80 -24.77
CA ASP A 370 -8.14 -10.23 -24.50
C ASP A 370 -8.06 -9.10 -23.46
N GLU A 371 -7.14 -9.18 -22.48
CA GLU A 371 -6.94 -8.12 -21.48
C GLU A 371 -6.51 -6.79 -22.12
N GLY A 372 -5.62 -6.86 -23.11
CA GLY A 372 -5.24 -5.71 -23.96
C GLY A 372 -6.20 -5.42 -25.11
N GLY A 373 -7.33 -6.14 -25.20
CA GLY A 373 -8.28 -6.07 -26.30
C GLY A 373 -9.36 -5.00 -26.15
N SER A 374 -10.10 -4.74 -27.22
CA SER A 374 -11.13 -3.69 -27.26
C SER A 374 -12.28 -3.89 -26.26
N THR A 375 -12.65 -5.14 -25.97
CA THR A 375 -13.70 -5.44 -24.98
C THR A 375 -13.27 -5.03 -23.59
N MET A 376 -12.01 -5.30 -23.21
CA MET A 376 -11.49 -4.83 -21.93
C MET A 376 -11.30 -3.31 -21.88
N SER A 377 -10.85 -2.68 -22.97
CA SER A 377 -10.83 -1.21 -23.04
C SER A 377 -12.22 -0.60 -22.80
N ALA A 378 -13.27 -1.19 -23.38
CA ALA A 378 -14.65 -0.77 -23.13
C ALA A 378 -15.10 -1.04 -21.68
N PHE A 379 -14.66 -2.15 -21.07
CA PHE A 379 -14.95 -2.47 -19.67
C PHE A 379 -14.30 -1.47 -18.71
N PHE A 380 -13.04 -1.08 -18.95
CA PHE A 380 -12.35 -0.08 -18.15
C PHE A 380 -13.00 1.30 -18.31
N ALA A 381 -13.37 1.68 -19.53
CA ALA A 381 -14.03 2.95 -19.81
C ALA A 381 -15.47 3.04 -19.24
N ALA A 382 -16.17 1.91 -19.08
CA ALA A 382 -17.52 1.91 -18.53
C ALA A 382 -17.53 2.37 -17.06
N GLU A 383 -18.22 3.47 -16.76
CA GLU A 383 -18.41 3.93 -15.38
C GLU A 383 -19.61 3.27 -14.70
N SER A 384 -20.73 3.13 -15.42
CA SER A 384 -21.97 2.62 -14.81
C SER A 384 -21.97 1.12 -14.57
N GLU A 385 -22.63 0.68 -13.50
CA GLU A 385 -22.78 -0.75 -13.18
C GLU A 385 -23.40 -1.53 -14.34
N THR A 386 -24.46 -0.99 -14.95
CA THR A 386 -25.17 -1.63 -16.06
C THR A 386 -24.24 -1.85 -17.25
N GLN A 387 -23.51 -0.82 -17.69
CA GLN A 387 -22.62 -0.93 -18.84
C GLN A 387 -21.43 -1.84 -18.52
N LYS A 388 -20.79 -1.66 -17.36
CA LYS A 388 -19.63 -2.46 -16.96
C LYS A 388 -19.99 -3.95 -16.87
N THR A 389 -21.15 -4.28 -16.32
CA THR A 389 -21.67 -5.66 -16.25
C THR A 389 -22.02 -6.22 -17.63
N ALA A 390 -22.68 -5.44 -18.49
CA ALA A 390 -23.01 -5.87 -19.84
C ALA A 390 -21.75 -6.15 -20.68
N THR A 391 -20.72 -5.30 -20.58
CA THR A 391 -19.44 -5.51 -21.25
C THR A 391 -18.72 -6.74 -20.69
N ALA A 392 -18.68 -6.92 -19.37
CA ALA A 392 -18.07 -8.09 -18.76
C ALA A 392 -18.71 -9.43 -19.22
N LEU A 393 -20.02 -9.44 -19.45
CA LEU A 393 -20.76 -10.62 -19.93
C LEU A 393 -20.66 -10.85 -21.44
N SER A 394 -19.99 -9.97 -22.19
CA SER A 394 -20.05 -9.97 -23.66
C SER A 394 -19.13 -10.98 -24.36
N TYR A 395 -18.18 -11.60 -23.63
CA TYR A 395 -17.29 -12.60 -24.21
C TYR A 395 -18.05 -13.86 -24.66
N PRO A 396 -17.75 -14.39 -25.86
CA PRO A 396 -18.40 -15.58 -26.37
C PRO A 396 -17.87 -16.85 -25.70
N ARG A 397 -18.70 -17.89 -25.63
CA ARG A 397 -18.29 -19.21 -25.15
C ARG A 397 -17.35 -19.88 -26.15
N SER A 398 -16.15 -20.22 -25.70
CA SER A 398 -15.08 -20.80 -26.51
C SER A 398 -14.49 -22.08 -25.93
N ALA A 399 -14.72 -22.38 -24.64
CA ALA A 399 -14.30 -23.62 -23.97
C ALA A 399 -15.25 -24.05 -22.84
N THR A 400 -15.08 -25.26 -22.31
CA THR A 400 -15.78 -25.69 -21.09
C THR A 400 -15.28 -24.86 -19.89
N PRO A 401 -16.15 -24.39 -18.97
CA PRO A 401 -15.71 -23.68 -17.78
C PRO A 401 -14.74 -24.54 -16.96
N GLY A 402 -13.76 -23.90 -16.34
CA GLY A 402 -12.71 -24.53 -15.54
C GLY A 402 -11.57 -25.18 -16.34
N THR A 403 -11.59 -25.13 -17.67
CA THR A 403 -10.62 -25.91 -18.48
C THR A 403 -9.52 -25.10 -19.17
N THR A 404 -9.74 -23.81 -19.41
CA THR A 404 -8.80 -22.93 -20.12
C THR A 404 -8.64 -21.63 -19.36
N TRP A 405 -7.41 -21.29 -19.00
CA TRP A 405 -7.08 -20.01 -18.38
C TRP A 405 -6.99 -18.90 -19.44
N VAL A 406 -7.71 -17.79 -19.22
CA VAL A 406 -7.66 -16.56 -20.03
C VAL A 406 -7.76 -15.35 -19.12
N TYR A 407 -6.72 -14.51 -19.11
CA TYR A 407 -6.65 -13.37 -18.20
C TYR A 407 -7.68 -12.28 -18.55
N HIS A 408 -8.67 -12.06 -17.69
CA HIS A 408 -9.64 -10.97 -17.79
C HIS A 408 -9.88 -10.28 -16.45
N THR A 409 -9.78 -8.96 -16.42
CA THR A 409 -10.23 -8.19 -15.25
C THR A 409 -11.76 -8.23 -15.09
N SER A 410 -12.52 -8.38 -16.17
CA SER A 410 -13.98 -8.49 -16.14
C SER A 410 -14.48 -9.72 -15.37
N ASP A 411 -13.77 -10.84 -15.45
CA ASP A 411 -14.15 -12.08 -14.75
C ASP A 411 -14.04 -11.91 -13.23
N SER A 412 -13.00 -11.21 -12.76
CA SER A 412 -12.86 -10.85 -11.34
C SER A 412 -13.98 -9.92 -10.86
N TYR A 413 -14.43 -8.98 -11.70
CA TYR A 413 -15.57 -8.12 -11.40
C TYR A 413 -16.87 -8.93 -11.25
N LEU A 414 -17.15 -9.84 -12.19
CA LEU A 414 -18.34 -10.69 -12.13
C LEU A 414 -18.32 -11.61 -10.92
N ALA A 415 -17.15 -12.19 -10.57
CA ALA A 415 -17.00 -12.98 -9.36
C ALA A 415 -17.36 -12.18 -8.10
N VAL A 416 -16.90 -10.92 -8.00
CA VAL A 416 -17.23 -10.04 -6.88
C VAL A 416 -18.70 -9.65 -6.85
N GLN A 417 -19.33 -9.37 -8.00
CA GLN A 417 -20.79 -9.12 -8.03
C GLN A 417 -21.59 -10.35 -7.60
N ALA A 418 -21.21 -11.54 -8.07
CA ALA A 418 -21.85 -12.79 -7.67
C ALA A 418 -21.69 -13.06 -6.17
N MET A 419 -20.49 -12.91 -5.62
CA MET A 419 -20.22 -13.02 -4.18
C MET A 419 -21.02 -12.00 -3.35
N ASN A 420 -21.16 -10.77 -3.85
CA ASN A 420 -21.97 -9.74 -3.19
C ASN A 420 -23.46 -10.09 -3.18
N ALA A 421 -23.99 -10.61 -4.29
CA ALA A 421 -25.36 -11.10 -4.37
C ALA A 421 -25.59 -12.28 -3.42
N LEU A 422 -24.66 -13.24 -3.37
CA LEU A 422 -24.71 -14.38 -2.45
C LEU A 422 -24.69 -13.93 -1.00
N LEU A 423 -23.78 -13.01 -0.63
CA LEU A 423 -23.74 -12.43 0.71
C LEU A 423 -25.09 -11.78 1.09
N ARG A 424 -25.71 -11.05 0.16
CA ARG A 424 -27.03 -10.43 0.39
C ARG A 424 -28.16 -11.44 0.57
N GLN A 425 -28.06 -12.64 0.00
CA GLN A 425 -29.01 -13.72 0.28
C GLN A 425 -28.88 -14.24 1.71
N HIS A 426 -27.65 -14.29 2.24
CA HIS A 426 -27.38 -14.74 3.61
C HIS A 426 -27.63 -13.66 4.68
N GLU A 427 -27.26 -12.41 4.40
CA GLU A 427 -27.20 -11.32 5.41
C GLU A 427 -28.19 -10.18 5.14
N GLY A 428 -28.92 -10.24 4.04
CA GLY A 428 -29.92 -9.26 3.64
C GLY A 428 -29.40 -8.19 2.67
N PRO A 429 -30.31 -7.38 2.10
CA PRO A 429 -30.04 -6.52 0.95
C PRO A 429 -29.05 -5.38 1.20
N ARG A 430 -28.76 -5.06 2.47
CA ARG A 430 -27.79 -4.02 2.85
C ARG A 430 -26.35 -4.54 2.98
N ALA A 431 -26.15 -5.86 2.87
CA ALA A 431 -24.81 -6.41 2.90
C ALA A 431 -23.99 -5.92 1.70
N ASP A 432 -22.70 -5.68 1.95
CA ASP A 432 -21.73 -5.23 0.97
C ASP A 432 -20.46 -6.05 1.15
N ILE A 433 -20.03 -6.71 0.08
CA ILE A 433 -18.94 -7.67 0.10
C ILE A 433 -17.60 -7.03 0.52
N PHE A 434 -17.36 -5.78 0.13
CA PHE A 434 -16.15 -5.07 0.53
C PHE A 434 -16.18 -4.68 2.01
N SER A 435 -17.35 -4.27 2.51
CA SER A 435 -17.55 -3.99 3.93
C SER A 435 -17.34 -5.25 4.79
N MET A 436 -17.82 -6.41 4.33
CA MET A 436 -17.52 -7.70 4.97
C MET A 436 -16.01 -7.99 4.97
N LEU A 437 -15.34 -7.84 3.83
CA LEU A 437 -13.90 -8.02 3.73
C LEU A 437 -13.15 -7.10 4.71
N CYS A 438 -13.51 -5.82 4.76
CA CYS A 438 -12.89 -4.86 5.67
C CYS A 438 -13.09 -5.24 7.13
N ASN A 439 -14.35 -5.46 7.54
CA ASN A 439 -14.71 -5.67 8.94
C ASN A 439 -14.27 -7.02 9.50
N GLU A 440 -14.26 -8.06 8.66
CA GLU A 440 -14.04 -9.44 9.12
C GLU A 440 -12.66 -9.99 8.76
N VAL A 441 -11.91 -9.32 7.87
CA VAL A 441 -10.58 -9.78 7.44
C VAL A 441 -9.52 -8.70 7.62
N LEU A 442 -9.65 -7.57 6.93
CA LEU A 442 -8.57 -6.58 6.86
C LEU A 442 -8.36 -5.85 8.20
N ILE A 443 -9.43 -5.40 8.85
CA ILE A 443 -9.35 -4.77 10.18
C ILE A 443 -8.81 -5.76 11.22
N PRO A 444 -9.32 -7.00 11.34
CA PRO A 444 -8.73 -8.01 12.23
C PRO A 444 -7.25 -8.31 11.94
N ALA A 445 -6.83 -8.29 10.67
CA ALA A 445 -5.42 -8.45 10.27
C ALA A 445 -4.56 -7.20 10.56
N GLY A 446 -5.18 -6.12 11.04
CA GLY A 446 -4.53 -4.87 11.42
C GLY A 446 -4.22 -3.94 10.24
N VAL A 447 -4.83 -4.15 9.07
CA VAL A 447 -4.66 -3.29 7.89
C VAL A 447 -5.15 -1.87 8.22
N GLY A 448 -4.35 -0.87 7.85
CA GLY A 448 -4.62 0.53 8.17
C GLY A 448 -5.78 1.12 7.35
N PRO A 449 -6.42 2.20 7.84
CA PRO A 449 -7.64 2.73 7.24
C PRO A 449 -7.46 3.30 5.82
N ASP A 450 -6.25 3.66 5.38
CA ASP A 450 -6.02 4.11 4.00
C ASP A 450 -6.33 3.01 2.97
N SER A 451 -6.23 1.75 3.39
CA SER A 451 -6.48 0.55 2.56
C SER A 451 -7.88 -0.04 2.75
N LEU A 452 -8.77 0.62 3.51
CA LEU A 452 -10.14 0.17 3.78
C LEU A 452 -11.18 0.88 2.92
N THR A 453 -10.75 1.35 1.75
CA THR A 453 -11.59 1.98 0.74
C THR A 453 -11.33 1.33 -0.61
N THR A 454 -12.33 1.37 -1.50
CA THR A 454 -12.21 0.85 -2.85
C THR A 454 -12.96 1.76 -3.81
N LEU A 455 -12.49 1.82 -5.05
CA LEU A 455 -13.25 2.38 -6.15
C LEU A 455 -14.42 1.48 -6.52
N ARG A 456 -15.46 2.12 -7.05
CA ARG A 456 -16.79 1.59 -7.32
C ARG A 456 -17.33 2.23 -8.59
N THR A 457 -18.32 1.58 -9.19
CA THR A 457 -19.04 2.12 -10.36
C THR A 457 -19.66 3.48 -10.04
N ASP A 458 -19.98 4.22 -11.09
CA ASP A 458 -20.66 5.52 -11.05
C ASP A 458 -19.87 6.59 -10.30
N ASN A 459 -18.56 6.35 -10.07
CA ASN A 459 -17.71 7.13 -9.19
C ASN A 459 -18.40 7.43 -7.85
N SER A 460 -19.02 6.42 -7.24
CA SER A 460 -19.93 6.58 -6.11
C SER A 460 -19.52 5.72 -4.91
N PRO A 461 -19.64 6.22 -3.66
CA PRO A 461 -19.36 5.42 -2.47
C PRO A 461 -20.30 4.22 -2.31
N THR A 462 -21.44 4.20 -3.01
CA THR A 462 -22.44 3.12 -2.95
C THR A 462 -22.53 2.31 -4.24
N GLY A 463 -21.69 2.58 -5.23
CA GLY A 463 -21.64 1.81 -6.47
C GLY A 463 -21.15 0.37 -6.26
N ALA A 464 -21.24 -0.44 -7.31
CA ALA A 464 -20.71 -1.80 -7.30
C ALA A 464 -19.18 -1.78 -7.18
N PRO A 465 -18.59 -2.53 -6.24
CA PRO A 465 -17.14 -2.57 -6.07
C PRO A 465 -16.47 -3.31 -7.23
N PHE A 466 -15.32 -2.82 -7.69
CA PHE A 466 -14.68 -3.34 -8.89
C PHE A 466 -14.10 -4.76 -8.74
N GLY A 467 -13.48 -5.08 -7.60
CA GLY A 467 -12.94 -6.42 -7.33
C GLY A 467 -11.63 -6.78 -8.03
N GLY A 468 -11.47 -6.38 -9.29
CA GLY A 468 -10.26 -6.66 -10.09
C GLY A 468 -9.19 -5.57 -10.09
N TYR A 469 -9.54 -4.38 -9.58
CA TYR A 469 -8.71 -3.20 -9.34
C TYR A 469 -9.45 -2.26 -8.37
N GLY A 470 -8.85 -1.13 -8.01
CA GLY A 470 -9.50 -0.06 -7.26
C GLY A 470 -9.24 -0.06 -5.75
N MET A 471 -8.38 -0.94 -5.24
CA MET A 471 -7.87 -0.87 -3.86
C MET A 471 -6.58 -0.04 -3.79
N PHE A 472 -6.12 0.23 -2.57
CA PHE A 472 -4.93 1.04 -2.30
C PHE A 472 -4.12 0.51 -1.11
N TRP A 473 -2.81 0.73 -1.13
CA TRP A 473 -1.86 0.16 -0.19
C TRP A 473 -0.91 1.21 0.38
N THR A 474 -0.63 1.10 1.67
CA THR A 474 0.64 1.57 2.24
C THR A 474 1.60 0.39 2.35
N GLN A 475 2.88 0.66 2.60
CA GLN A 475 3.90 -0.38 2.84
C GLN A 475 3.48 -1.35 3.98
N ASP A 476 2.90 -0.82 5.06
CA ASP A 476 2.44 -1.62 6.20
C ASP A 476 1.20 -2.46 5.84
N SER A 477 0.22 -1.87 5.14
CA SER A 477 -0.99 -2.58 4.75
C SER A 477 -0.71 -3.78 3.84
N ILE A 478 0.11 -3.62 2.79
CA ILE A 478 0.40 -4.72 1.87
C ILE A 478 1.23 -5.82 2.55
N ALA A 479 2.16 -5.44 3.42
CA ALA A 479 2.92 -6.38 4.23
C ALA A 479 2.01 -7.20 5.16
N LYS A 480 0.98 -6.58 5.76
CA LYS A 480 0.00 -7.27 6.62
C LYS A 480 -0.91 -8.22 5.82
N VAL A 481 -1.35 -7.83 4.62
CA VAL A 481 -2.13 -8.71 3.73
C VAL A 481 -1.31 -9.93 3.33
N ALA A 482 -0.07 -9.74 2.90
CA ALA A 482 0.80 -10.87 2.55
C ALA A 482 1.11 -11.76 3.76
N ARG A 483 1.30 -11.17 4.95
CA ARG A 483 1.48 -11.90 6.21
C ARG A 483 0.27 -12.75 6.56
N LEU A 484 -0.95 -12.21 6.39
CA LEU A 484 -2.20 -12.93 6.61
C LEU A 484 -2.28 -14.20 5.74
N MET A 485 -2.00 -14.07 4.45
CA MET A 485 -2.13 -15.17 3.50
C MET A 485 -1.03 -16.22 3.67
N GLY A 486 0.23 -15.77 3.76
CA GLY A 486 1.39 -16.65 3.83
C GLY A 486 1.60 -17.24 5.22
N PRO A 487 2.44 -16.60 6.06
CA PRO A 487 2.87 -17.17 7.35
C PRO A 487 1.77 -17.30 8.40
N GLN A 488 0.66 -16.56 8.30
CA GLN A 488 -0.46 -16.66 9.25
C GLN A 488 -1.54 -17.66 8.82
N HIS A 489 -1.45 -18.22 7.61
CA HIS A 489 -2.42 -19.21 7.09
C HIS A 489 -3.89 -18.76 7.23
N GLY A 490 -4.15 -17.46 7.08
CA GLY A 490 -5.49 -16.90 7.17
C GLY A 490 -6.06 -16.77 8.59
N ALA A 491 -5.24 -16.93 9.62
CA ALA A 491 -5.65 -16.83 11.02
C ALA A 491 -4.97 -15.66 11.76
N VAL A 492 -5.71 -14.97 12.62
CA VAL A 492 -5.19 -13.90 13.47
C VAL A 492 -5.65 -14.12 14.90
N HIS A 493 -4.72 -14.08 15.86
CA HIS A 493 -4.98 -14.29 17.29
C HIS A 493 -5.81 -15.55 17.59
N GLY A 494 -5.54 -16.65 16.86
CA GLY A 494 -6.25 -17.93 17.03
C GLY A 494 -7.62 -18.00 16.33
N VAL A 495 -8.06 -16.94 15.66
CA VAL A 495 -9.32 -16.93 14.89
C VAL A 495 -9.01 -17.16 13.42
N GLN A 496 -9.57 -18.23 12.83
CA GLN A 496 -9.49 -18.51 11.40
C GLN A 496 -10.42 -17.56 10.63
N LEU A 497 -9.85 -16.63 9.87
CA LEU A 497 -10.59 -15.63 9.11
C LEU A 497 -10.91 -16.13 7.70
N LEU A 498 -9.94 -16.78 7.06
CA LEU A 498 -10.00 -17.29 5.68
C LEU A 498 -10.11 -18.81 5.66
N HIS A 499 -10.85 -19.40 4.73
CA HIS A 499 -10.96 -20.86 4.65
C HIS A 499 -9.60 -21.51 4.35
N PRO A 500 -9.07 -22.39 5.21
CA PRO A 500 -7.69 -22.89 5.10
C PRO A 500 -7.44 -23.72 3.84
N GLY A 501 -8.35 -24.64 3.49
CA GLY A 501 -8.19 -25.50 2.30
C GLY A 501 -8.14 -24.72 0.98
N LEU A 502 -9.09 -23.80 0.76
CA LEU A 502 -9.09 -22.90 -0.39
C LEU A 502 -7.91 -21.92 -0.39
N LEU A 503 -7.42 -21.47 0.78
CA LEU A 503 -6.22 -20.65 0.86
C LEU A 503 -4.98 -21.45 0.42
N ASP A 504 -4.87 -22.72 0.84
CA ASP A 504 -3.80 -23.62 0.41
C ASP A 504 -3.86 -23.91 -1.10
N ALA A 505 -5.06 -24.02 -1.67
CA ALA A 505 -5.25 -24.10 -3.11
C ALA A 505 -4.79 -22.82 -3.83
N ALA A 506 -5.25 -21.65 -3.38
CA ALA A 506 -4.89 -20.36 -3.95
C ALA A 506 -3.36 -20.13 -3.93
N LEU A 507 -2.71 -20.43 -2.81
CA LEU A 507 -1.26 -20.37 -2.68
C LEU A 507 -0.54 -21.61 -3.27
N GLN A 508 -1.26 -22.49 -3.97
CA GLN A 508 -0.74 -23.67 -4.67
C GLN A 508 0.10 -24.61 -3.78
N ARG A 509 -0.21 -24.61 -2.48
CA ARG A 509 0.32 -25.51 -1.45
C ARG A 509 -0.37 -26.86 -1.47
N ASN A 510 -1.60 -26.93 -1.98
CA ASN A 510 -2.32 -28.19 -2.19
C ASN A 510 -1.88 -28.87 -3.50
N PRO A 511 -1.20 -30.02 -3.48
CA PRO A 511 -0.76 -30.69 -4.71
C PRO A 511 -1.92 -31.21 -5.57
N ALA A 512 -3.11 -31.41 -4.98
CA ALA A 512 -4.31 -31.83 -5.71
C ALA A 512 -5.07 -30.65 -6.36
N ASP A 513 -4.75 -29.40 -6.00
CA ASP A 513 -5.37 -28.18 -6.53
C ASP A 513 -4.30 -27.07 -6.64
N ARG A 514 -3.48 -27.15 -7.69
CA ARG A 514 -2.43 -26.16 -7.99
C ARG A 514 -2.86 -25.10 -9.02
N GLY A 515 -4.11 -25.15 -9.47
CA GLY A 515 -4.63 -24.26 -10.53
C GLY A 515 -4.19 -24.63 -11.93
N LEU A 516 -4.50 -23.74 -12.87
CA LEU A 516 -4.32 -23.93 -14.31
C LEU A 516 -2.97 -23.39 -14.79
N PRO A 517 -2.35 -24.00 -15.81
CA PRO A 517 -1.18 -23.44 -16.47
C PRO A 517 -1.56 -22.14 -17.19
N VAL A 518 -0.68 -21.15 -17.09
CA VAL A 518 -0.80 -19.88 -17.82
C VAL A 518 -0.40 -20.09 -19.27
N THR A 519 -1.20 -19.61 -20.22
CA THR A 519 -0.93 -19.78 -21.66
C THR A 519 0.46 -19.26 -22.03
N GLY A 520 1.22 -20.06 -22.78
CA GLY A 520 2.56 -19.69 -23.25
C GLY A 520 3.66 -19.79 -22.21
N SER A 521 3.37 -20.26 -20.99
CA SER A 521 4.35 -20.46 -19.93
C SER A 521 4.37 -21.90 -19.44
N THR A 522 5.58 -22.42 -19.16
CA THR A 522 5.78 -23.74 -18.53
C THR A 522 6.01 -23.64 -17.02
N VAL A 523 6.18 -22.42 -16.49
CA VAL A 523 6.56 -22.17 -15.09
C VAL A 523 5.53 -21.36 -14.32
N LEU A 524 4.51 -20.81 -14.99
CA LEU A 524 3.45 -20.03 -14.36
C LEU A 524 2.15 -20.82 -14.28
N ARG A 525 1.51 -20.72 -13.12
CA ARG A 525 0.15 -21.22 -12.87
C ARG A 525 -0.69 -20.12 -12.24
N TYR A 526 -2.00 -20.26 -12.36
CA TYR A 526 -2.96 -19.36 -11.74
C TYR A 526 -4.03 -20.17 -10.99
N ASN A 527 -4.28 -19.80 -9.74
CA ASN A 527 -5.32 -20.43 -8.94
C ASN A 527 -5.98 -19.42 -8.01
N ALA A 528 -7.31 -19.42 -7.99
CA ALA A 528 -8.16 -18.59 -7.13
C ALA A 528 -7.64 -17.15 -7.01
N GLY A 529 -7.40 -16.47 -8.13
CA GLY A 529 -6.95 -15.07 -8.12
C GLY A 529 -5.46 -14.86 -7.78
N VAL A 530 -4.66 -15.92 -7.69
CA VAL A 530 -3.24 -15.87 -7.28
C VAL A 530 -2.35 -16.52 -8.34
N TRP A 531 -1.32 -15.79 -8.76
CA TRP A 531 -0.28 -16.34 -9.62
C TRP A 531 0.69 -17.19 -8.81
N ALA A 532 1.35 -18.15 -9.44
CA ALA A 532 2.56 -18.70 -8.88
C ALA A 532 3.59 -19.06 -9.95
N LYS A 533 4.85 -18.99 -9.54
CA LYS A 533 6.01 -19.28 -10.38
C LYS A 533 6.84 -20.41 -9.79
N ASP A 534 7.15 -21.40 -10.61
CA ASP A 534 8.05 -22.50 -10.26
C ASP A 534 9.51 -22.05 -10.33
N TYR A 535 10.30 -22.45 -9.34
CA TYR A 535 11.73 -22.22 -9.20
C TYR A 535 12.47 -23.56 -9.07
N SER A 536 13.63 -23.66 -9.72
CA SER A 536 14.49 -24.84 -9.71
C SER A 536 15.95 -24.45 -9.96
N SER A 537 16.83 -25.44 -10.11
CA SER A 537 18.25 -25.25 -10.42
C SER A 537 18.51 -24.48 -11.72
N VAL A 538 17.51 -24.38 -12.62
CA VAL A 538 17.56 -23.51 -13.82
C VAL A 538 17.59 -22.03 -13.46
N ASN A 539 16.94 -21.65 -12.35
CA ASN A 539 16.85 -20.26 -11.90
C ASN A 539 18.04 -19.86 -11.03
N ASP A 540 18.47 -20.76 -10.13
CA ASP A 540 19.67 -20.61 -9.30
C ASP A 540 20.18 -22.03 -8.98
N PRO A 541 21.46 -22.36 -9.23
CA PRO A 541 22.02 -23.69 -8.91
C PRO A 541 21.84 -24.11 -7.44
N ALA A 542 21.65 -23.17 -6.52
CA ALA A 542 21.34 -23.45 -5.11
C ALA A 542 19.94 -24.03 -4.90
N PHE A 543 19.02 -23.91 -5.86
CA PHE A 543 17.67 -24.45 -5.79
C PHE A 543 17.64 -25.93 -6.20
N THR A 544 18.32 -26.77 -5.43
CA THR A 544 18.45 -28.21 -5.70
C THR A 544 17.12 -28.98 -5.59
N THR A 545 16.17 -28.44 -4.84
CA THR A 545 14.80 -28.96 -4.73
C THR A 545 13.83 -27.92 -5.28
N PRO A 546 13.01 -28.24 -6.31
CA PRO A 546 12.06 -27.28 -6.86
C PRO A 546 11.04 -26.81 -5.82
N PHE A 547 10.64 -25.54 -5.94
CA PHE A 547 9.60 -24.93 -5.13
C PHE A 547 8.78 -23.94 -5.95
N THR A 548 7.64 -23.53 -5.41
CA THR A 548 6.72 -22.61 -6.07
C THR A 548 6.55 -21.37 -5.20
N VAL A 549 6.60 -20.18 -5.81
CA VAL A 549 6.38 -18.90 -5.13
C VAL A 549 5.07 -18.31 -5.63
N PRO A 550 4.01 -18.29 -4.79
CA PRO A 550 2.80 -17.52 -5.05
C PRO A 550 3.07 -16.02 -5.05
N PHE A 551 2.37 -15.28 -5.90
CA PHE A 551 2.51 -13.83 -5.96
C PHE A 551 1.23 -13.14 -6.47
N MET A 552 1.11 -11.87 -6.11
CA MET A 552 0.17 -10.93 -6.71
C MET A 552 0.93 -10.11 -7.77
N SER A 553 0.28 -9.84 -8.90
CA SER A 553 0.80 -8.96 -9.95
C SER A 553 -0.17 -7.83 -10.21
N GLY A 554 0.35 -6.62 -10.47
CA GLY A 554 -0.43 -5.44 -10.83
C GLY A 554 0.18 -4.71 -12.02
N PHE A 555 -0.67 -4.09 -12.83
CA PHE A 555 -0.29 -3.32 -14.01
C PHE A 555 0.80 -2.28 -13.69
N GLY A 556 1.74 -2.07 -14.62
CA GLY A 556 2.83 -1.10 -14.49
C GLY A 556 4.10 -1.59 -13.77
N GLY A 557 4.15 -2.84 -13.30
CA GLY A 557 5.35 -3.39 -12.64
C GLY A 557 5.19 -3.69 -11.14
N ILE A 558 3.97 -3.98 -10.68
CA ILE A 558 3.71 -4.29 -9.27
C ILE A 558 3.85 -5.79 -9.05
N THR A 559 4.62 -6.18 -8.02
CA THR A 559 4.73 -7.57 -7.58
C THR A 559 4.67 -7.67 -6.07
N VAL A 560 3.92 -8.66 -5.56
CA VAL A 560 3.93 -9.06 -4.14
C VAL A 560 4.14 -10.57 -4.08
N ALA A 561 5.39 -11.02 -3.91
CA ALA A 561 5.78 -12.42 -3.87
C ALA A 561 5.81 -12.93 -2.42
N MET A 562 5.13 -14.04 -2.16
CA MET A 562 5.01 -14.70 -0.86
C MET A 562 5.79 -16.01 -0.89
N MET A 563 6.96 -16.04 -0.27
CA MET A 563 7.88 -17.18 -0.36
C MET A 563 7.51 -18.30 0.63
N PRO A 564 7.80 -19.57 0.28
CA PRO A 564 7.55 -20.72 1.15
C PRO A 564 8.22 -20.65 2.53
N ASN A 565 9.34 -19.93 2.65
CA ASN A 565 10.07 -19.75 3.91
C ASN A 565 9.43 -18.69 4.84
N GLY A 566 8.24 -18.18 4.50
CA GLY A 566 7.50 -17.20 5.29
C GLY A 566 7.92 -15.75 5.06
N SER A 567 8.87 -15.47 4.17
CA SER A 567 9.19 -14.11 3.75
C SER A 567 8.23 -13.60 2.66
N THR A 568 8.16 -12.28 2.54
CA THR A 568 7.44 -11.62 1.44
C THR A 568 8.34 -10.56 0.82
N TYR A 569 8.40 -10.48 -0.49
CA TYR A 569 8.96 -9.34 -1.22
C TYR A 569 7.83 -8.58 -1.92
N TYR A 570 7.84 -7.26 -1.86
CA TYR A 570 6.95 -6.43 -2.66
C TYR A 570 7.70 -5.28 -3.32
N VAL A 571 7.25 -4.90 -4.52
CA VAL A 571 7.71 -3.74 -5.25
C VAL A 571 6.53 -3.12 -6.00
N PHE A 572 6.51 -1.79 -6.02
CA PHE A 572 5.57 -0.99 -6.78
C PHE A 572 6.38 -0.06 -7.68
N SER A 573 6.16 -0.17 -8.98
CA SER A 573 6.74 0.68 -10.01
C SER A 573 5.73 0.94 -11.13
N ASP A 574 6.13 1.77 -12.09
CA ASP A 574 5.24 2.28 -13.15
C ASP A 574 5.88 2.31 -14.55
N ASN A 575 6.65 1.28 -14.87
CA ASN A 575 7.35 1.17 -16.15
C ASN A 575 7.35 -0.25 -16.75
N ASP A 576 6.39 -1.09 -16.36
CA ASP A 576 6.15 -2.41 -16.95
C ASP A 576 7.29 -3.43 -16.72
N GLU A 577 8.07 -3.25 -15.65
CA GLU A 577 9.16 -4.15 -15.27
C GLU A 577 8.76 -5.06 -14.09
N PHE A 578 8.78 -6.38 -14.31
CA PHE A 578 8.33 -7.40 -13.34
C PHE A 578 9.44 -8.34 -12.87
N VAL A 579 10.69 -7.86 -12.80
CA VAL A 579 11.83 -8.72 -12.45
C VAL A 579 12.01 -8.79 -10.92
N TRP A 580 12.01 -10.00 -10.36
CA TRP A 580 12.13 -10.20 -8.90
C TRP A 580 12.81 -11.52 -8.47
N ALA A 581 13.36 -12.31 -9.41
CA ALA A 581 14.01 -13.59 -9.10
C ALA A 581 15.25 -13.43 -8.20
N SER A 582 15.94 -12.30 -8.30
CA SER A 582 17.08 -11.96 -7.43
C SER A 582 16.67 -11.86 -5.96
N ALA A 583 15.48 -11.33 -5.66
CA ALA A 583 14.96 -11.26 -4.29
C ALA A 583 14.65 -12.66 -3.73
N VAL A 584 14.17 -13.59 -4.57
CA VAL A 584 13.98 -15.00 -4.17
C VAL A 584 15.31 -15.65 -3.81
N SER A 585 16.35 -15.38 -4.60
CA SER A 585 17.70 -15.92 -4.38
C SER A 585 18.29 -15.42 -3.07
N GLN A 586 18.11 -14.13 -2.73
CA GLN A 586 18.52 -13.62 -1.40
C GLN A 586 17.67 -14.19 -0.27
N SER A 587 16.35 -14.35 -0.48
CA SER A 587 15.46 -14.93 0.53
C SER A 587 15.85 -16.38 0.85
N ALA A 588 16.25 -17.18 -0.15
CA ALA A 588 16.63 -18.58 0.05
C ALA A 588 17.88 -18.76 0.92
N LYS A 589 18.71 -17.71 1.06
CA LYS A 589 19.85 -17.71 1.98
C LYS A 589 19.42 -17.61 3.46
N LEU A 590 18.25 -17.04 3.74
CA LEU A 590 17.75 -16.82 5.10
C LEU A 590 17.15 -18.09 5.71
N ALA A 591 16.38 -18.84 4.92
CA ALA A 591 15.74 -20.07 5.35
C ALA A 591 15.35 -20.96 4.15
N PRO A 592 15.25 -22.30 4.32
CA PRO A 592 14.90 -23.23 3.25
C PRO A 592 13.56 -22.90 2.57
N MET A 593 13.53 -22.98 1.23
CA MET A 593 12.32 -22.80 0.41
C MET A 593 11.46 -24.07 0.28
N THR A 594 11.92 -25.18 0.86
CA THR A 594 11.27 -26.49 0.80
C THR A 594 11.28 -27.14 2.18
N GLY A 595 10.27 -27.97 2.47
CA GLY A 595 10.25 -28.77 3.71
C GLY A 595 9.39 -28.21 4.86
N GLY A 596 8.50 -27.25 4.60
CA GLY A 596 7.38 -26.90 5.51
C GLY A 596 7.77 -26.34 6.88
N GLY A 597 9.03 -26.01 7.11
CA GLY A 597 9.47 -25.40 8.36
C GLY A 597 8.95 -23.97 8.44
N THR A 598 8.00 -23.72 9.34
CA THR A 598 7.86 -22.40 9.94
C THR A 598 9.19 -22.09 10.61
N ALA A 599 10.10 -21.43 9.89
CA ALA A 599 11.17 -20.72 10.54
C ALA A 599 10.45 -19.70 11.43
N THR A 600 10.29 -20.02 12.71
CA THR A 600 10.11 -19.00 13.75
C THR A 600 11.50 -18.41 13.89
N PRO A 601 11.82 -17.29 13.24
CA PRO A 601 13.15 -16.75 13.33
C PRO A 601 13.28 -16.30 14.77
N SER A 602 14.35 -16.70 15.45
CA SER A 602 14.66 -16.14 16.76
C SER A 602 14.70 -14.61 16.58
N PRO A 603 13.95 -13.83 17.36
CA PRO A 603 13.98 -12.38 17.23
C PRO A 603 15.44 -11.92 17.40
N PRO A 604 15.90 -10.94 16.60
CA PRO A 604 17.24 -10.38 16.79
C PRO A 604 17.37 -9.93 18.25
N ALA A 605 18.49 -10.25 18.87
CA ALA A 605 18.77 -9.88 20.26
C ALA A 605 18.48 -8.38 20.44
N SER A 606 17.50 -8.08 21.30
CA SER A 606 17.10 -6.71 21.63
C SER A 606 18.25 -6.00 22.33
N GLY A 607 19.07 -5.29 21.56
CA GLY A 607 19.98 -4.29 22.10
C GLY A 607 19.15 -3.10 22.58
N HIS A 608 18.80 -3.08 23.86
CA HIS A 608 18.30 -1.88 24.52
C HIS A 608 19.43 -0.83 24.55
N HIS A 609 19.23 0.28 23.83
CA HIS A 609 19.86 1.57 24.12
C HIS A 609 18.84 2.68 24.01
#